data_AF-A0A7S2XB26-F1
#
_entry.id   AF-A0A7S2XB26-F1
#
_cell.length_a   1.000
_cell.length_b   1.000
_cell.length_c   1.000
_cell.angle_alpha   90.00
_cell.angle_beta   90.00
_cell.angle_gamma   90.00
#
_symmetry.space_group_name_H-M   'P 1'
#
loop_
_entity.id
_entity.type
_entity.pdbx_description
1 polymer ?
#
loop_
_entity_poly.entity_id
_entity_poly.type
_entity_poly.pdbx_seq_one_letter_code
_entity_poly.pdbx_strand_id
1 'polypeptide(L)'
;KYLCGGSRPFLRRLMQDFGELVLVLGDLCIPNRRGKLPDEFKTLLVPGKIKHVLCTGNVCSKSMDQYLRNLVVGNASNVHIVKGDMDDNKDYPEEKVVTIGGFKIGLCHGHQLVPSAHVESLLNLQRKLDVDILITGNTHQRDIYANDKKIPD
;
A
#
# COMPACT_ATOMS: atom_id res chain seq x y z
N LYS A 1 48.64 -15.23 5.77
CA LYS A 1 48.11 -13.94 5.25
C LYS A 1 47.48 -14.27 3.90
N TYR A 2 46.19 -14.52 3.78
CA TYR A 2 45.07 -13.58 3.93
C TYR A 2 43.93 -14.16 4.78
N LEU A 3 43.36 -13.31 5.64
CA LEU A 3 42.12 -13.54 6.38
C LEU A 3 40.95 -13.10 5.50
N CYS A 4 40.03 -14.00 5.18
CA CYS A 4 38.78 -13.65 4.52
C CYS A 4 37.79 -13.16 5.59
N GLY A 5 37.82 -11.84 5.88
CA GLY A 5 36.89 -11.13 6.74
C GLY A 5 36.21 -10.01 5.96
N GLY A 6 34.87 -9.99 5.95
CA GLY A 6 34.03 -9.07 5.17
C GLY A 6 33.85 -9.60 3.74
N SER A 7 32.65 -9.90 3.22
CA SER A 7 31.43 -9.11 3.26
C SER A 7 30.23 -10.05 3.08
N ARG A 8 29.57 -10.41 4.19
CA ARG A 8 28.29 -11.12 4.16
C ARG A 8 27.03 -10.30 3.77
N PRO A 9 27.03 -8.95 3.55
CA PRO A 9 25.80 -8.29 3.13
C PRO A 9 25.48 -8.49 1.64
N PHE A 10 26.48 -8.72 0.77
CA PHE A 10 26.24 -8.80 -0.68
C PHE A 10 25.58 -10.13 -1.11
N LEU A 11 26.04 -11.25 -0.56
CA LEU A 11 25.47 -12.59 -0.82
C LEU A 11 24.09 -12.80 -0.17
N ARG A 12 23.80 -12.13 0.96
CA ARG A 12 22.46 -12.16 1.56
C ARG A 12 21.44 -11.41 0.70
N ARG A 13 21.88 -10.33 0.04
CA ARG A 13 21.06 -9.54 -0.89
C ARG A 13 20.72 -10.31 -2.17
N LEU A 14 21.64 -11.15 -2.66
CA LEU A 14 21.38 -11.98 -3.84
C LEU A 14 20.44 -13.17 -3.57
N MET A 15 20.23 -13.57 -2.31
CA MET A 15 19.43 -14.75 -1.94
C MET A 15 18.09 -14.43 -1.27
N GLN A 16 17.74 -13.17 -0.99
CA GLN A 16 16.49 -12.81 -0.28
C GLN A 16 15.37 -12.18 -1.14
N ASP A 17 15.65 -11.78 -2.39
CA ASP A 17 14.76 -10.88 -3.13
C ASP A 17 14.13 -11.49 -4.38
N PHE A 18 13.69 -12.76 -4.33
CA PHE A 18 12.74 -13.28 -5.32
C PHE A 18 11.31 -13.14 -4.78
N GLY A 19 10.63 -12.06 -5.19
CA GLY A 19 9.22 -11.79 -4.92
C GLY A 19 8.98 -10.93 -3.69
N GLU A 20 8.33 -9.79 -3.89
CA GLU A 20 7.74 -8.98 -2.83
C GLU A 20 6.22 -9.14 -2.85
N LEU A 21 5.65 -9.66 -1.76
CA LEU A 21 4.21 -9.76 -1.60
C LEU A 21 3.68 -8.49 -0.90
N VAL A 22 2.96 -7.70 -1.66
CA VAL A 22 2.31 -6.45 -1.21
C VAL A 22 0.82 -6.69 -1.07
N LEU A 23 0.27 -6.46 0.12
CA LEU A 23 -1.16 -6.46 0.36
C LEU A 23 -1.72 -5.05 0.10
N VAL A 24 -2.74 -4.95 -0.75
CA VAL A 24 -3.48 -3.71 -0.98
C VAL A 24 -4.89 -3.85 -0.42
N LEU A 25 -5.33 -2.91 0.41
CA LEU A 25 -6.67 -2.87 0.98
C LEU A 25 -7.08 -1.43 1.36
N GLY A 26 -8.28 -1.25 1.88
CA GLY A 26 -8.75 0.02 2.44
C GLY A 26 -10.27 0.07 2.43
N ASP A 27 -10.84 1.26 2.66
CA ASP A 27 -12.29 1.45 2.77
C ASP A 27 -12.93 0.49 3.79
N LEU A 28 -12.19 0.19 4.86
CA LEU A 28 -12.58 -0.79 5.88
C LEU A 28 -13.81 -0.30 6.63
N CYS A 29 -13.80 0.98 7.02
CA CYS A 29 -14.85 1.67 7.74
C CYS A 29 -15.27 0.94 9.02
N ILE A 30 -14.32 0.34 9.74
CA ILE A 30 -14.57 -0.43 10.97
C ILE A 30 -14.33 0.48 12.17
N PRO A 31 -15.27 0.61 13.13
CA PRO A 31 -16.51 -0.16 13.30
C PRO A 31 -17.76 0.44 12.64
N ASN A 32 -17.66 1.64 12.07
CA ASN A 32 -18.82 2.47 11.72
C ASN A 32 -19.76 1.84 10.67
N ARG A 33 -19.23 1.25 9.60
CA ARG A 33 -20.00 0.59 8.54
C ARG A 33 -19.94 -0.93 8.60
N ARG A 34 -18.89 -1.51 9.20
CA ARG A 34 -18.75 -2.96 9.39
C ARG A 34 -18.18 -3.27 10.77
N GLY A 35 -18.69 -4.33 11.41
CA GLY A 35 -18.21 -4.76 12.73
C GLY A 35 -16.86 -5.49 12.71
N LYS A 36 -16.51 -6.17 11.62
CA LYS A 36 -15.24 -6.89 11.46
C LYS A 36 -14.88 -7.15 9.99
N LEU A 37 -13.61 -7.45 9.74
CA LEU A 37 -13.19 -8.11 8.51
C LEU A 37 -13.84 -9.51 8.44
N PRO A 38 -14.28 -9.98 7.26
CA PRO A 38 -14.77 -11.35 7.09
C PRO A 38 -13.70 -12.37 7.48
N ASP A 39 -14.11 -13.47 8.09
CA ASP A 39 -13.18 -14.41 8.71
C ASP A 39 -12.37 -15.19 7.65
N GLU A 40 -12.92 -15.38 6.45
CA GLU A 40 -12.24 -15.98 5.30
C GLU A 40 -10.98 -15.19 4.89
N PHE A 41 -11.05 -13.85 4.95
CA PHE A 41 -9.90 -13.00 4.66
C PHE A 41 -8.84 -13.10 5.76
N LYS A 42 -9.22 -13.24 7.03
CA LYS A 42 -8.24 -13.40 8.12
C LYS A 42 -7.40 -14.66 7.96
N THR A 43 -7.97 -15.73 7.42
CA THR A 43 -7.23 -16.96 7.12
C THR A 43 -6.21 -16.77 6.00
N LEU A 44 -6.47 -15.85 5.05
CA LEU A 44 -5.53 -15.52 3.97
C LEU A 44 -4.43 -14.55 4.43
N LEU A 45 -4.76 -13.65 5.37
CA LEU A 45 -3.86 -12.65 5.92
C LEU A 45 -2.96 -13.22 7.03
N VAL A 46 -2.18 -14.25 6.68
CA VAL A 46 -1.24 -14.90 7.60
C VAL A 46 -0.01 -14.01 7.81
N PRO A 47 0.32 -13.64 9.06
CA PRO A 47 1.52 -12.84 9.35
C PRO A 47 2.81 -13.50 8.85
N GLY A 48 3.76 -12.69 8.38
CA GLY A 48 5.09 -13.14 7.98
C GLY A 48 5.23 -13.56 6.51
N LYS A 49 4.13 -13.65 5.76
CA LYS A 49 4.16 -13.79 4.28
C LYS A 49 4.12 -12.45 3.55
N ILE A 50 3.40 -11.49 4.13
CA ILE A 50 3.20 -10.16 3.56
C ILE A 50 4.38 -9.28 3.98
N LYS A 51 5.07 -8.70 3.00
CA LYS A 51 6.22 -7.81 3.25
C LYS A 51 5.80 -6.35 3.38
N HIS A 52 4.73 -5.94 2.67
CA HIS A 52 4.23 -4.58 2.64
C HIS A 52 2.70 -4.55 2.68
N VAL A 53 2.14 -3.53 3.33
CA VAL A 53 0.69 -3.25 3.33
C VAL A 53 0.50 -1.83 2.82
N LEU A 54 -0.31 -1.68 1.76
CA LEU A 54 -0.76 -0.41 1.22
C LEU A 54 -2.25 -0.26 1.51
N CYS A 55 -2.60 0.71 2.35
CA CYS A 55 -3.97 0.97 2.78
C CYS A 55 -4.47 2.30 2.23
N THR A 56 -5.53 2.28 1.42
CA THR A 56 -6.11 3.50 0.83
C THR A 56 -6.81 4.40 1.85
N GLY A 57 -6.95 3.98 3.12
CA GLY A 57 -7.56 4.76 4.19
C GLY A 57 -8.93 4.24 4.58
N ASN A 58 -9.70 5.08 5.27
CA ASN A 58 -10.96 4.76 5.93
C ASN A 58 -10.80 3.56 6.88
N VAL A 59 -9.75 3.59 7.70
CA VAL A 59 -9.47 2.57 8.71
C VAL A 59 -10.39 2.76 9.92
N CYS A 60 -10.68 4.01 10.29
CA CYS A 60 -11.62 4.48 11.32
C CYS A 60 -11.38 3.98 12.77
N SER A 61 -10.44 3.07 13.01
CA SER A 61 -10.14 2.55 14.35
C SER A 61 -8.65 2.31 14.58
N LYS A 62 -8.16 2.72 15.75
CA LYS A 62 -6.80 2.44 16.22
C LYS A 62 -6.52 0.93 16.33
N SER A 63 -7.52 0.13 16.70
CA SER A 63 -7.37 -1.32 16.77
C SER A 63 -7.13 -1.95 15.40
N MET A 64 -7.75 -1.38 14.36
CA MET A 64 -7.57 -1.84 12.99
C MET A 64 -6.22 -1.40 12.41
N ASP A 65 -5.79 -0.16 12.67
CA ASP A 65 -4.41 0.29 12.36
C ASP A 65 -3.38 -0.67 12.96
N GLN A 66 -3.52 -0.99 14.25
CA GLN A 66 -2.62 -1.91 14.94
C GLN A 66 -2.69 -3.33 14.34
N TYR A 67 -3.88 -3.80 13.97
CA TYR A 67 -4.03 -5.08 13.28
C TYR A 67 -3.25 -5.11 11.96
N LEU A 68 -3.37 -4.07 11.13
CA LEU A 68 -2.64 -3.98 9.86
C LEU A 68 -1.13 -3.96 10.07
N ARG A 69 -0.63 -3.22 11.08
CA ARG A 69 0.79 -3.20 11.45
C ARG A 69 1.31 -4.57 11.89
N ASN A 70 0.48 -5.35 12.58
CA ASN A 70 0.84 -6.68 13.05
C ASN A 70 0.88 -7.74 11.93
N LEU A 71 0.28 -7.47 10.76
CA LEU A 71 0.36 -8.38 9.61
C LEU A 71 1.79 -8.47 9.05
N VAL A 72 2.56 -7.38 9.16
CA VAL A 72 3.96 -7.33 8.72
C VAL A 72 4.88 -7.57 9.92
N VAL A 73 5.21 -8.83 10.16
CA VAL A 73 6.01 -9.27 11.31
C VAL A 73 7.42 -8.67 11.22
N GLY A 74 7.85 -7.99 12.28
CA GLY A 74 9.21 -7.45 12.41
C GLY A 74 9.48 -6.16 11.64
N ASN A 75 8.51 -5.64 10.86
CA ASN A 75 8.69 -4.38 10.15
C ASN A 75 7.37 -3.59 9.98
N ALA A 76 6.88 -3.03 11.09
CA ALA A 76 5.68 -2.19 11.08
C ALA A 76 5.80 -0.92 10.20
N SER A 77 7.02 -0.54 9.80
CA SER A 77 7.25 0.61 8.91
C SER A 77 6.88 0.34 7.45
N ASN A 78 6.74 -0.93 7.08
CA ASN A 78 6.24 -1.37 5.77
C ASN A 78 4.71 -1.34 5.66
N VAL A 79 4.02 -0.76 6.65
CA VAL A 79 2.59 -0.48 6.58
C VAL A 79 2.39 0.98 6.25
N HIS A 80 1.78 1.22 5.10
CA HIS A 80 1.59 2.53 4.50
C HIS A 80 0.09 2.80 4.41
N ILE A 81 -0.38 3.78 5.17
CA ILE A 81 -1.78 4.17 5.23
C ILE A 81 -1.87 5.62 4.79
N VAL A 82 -2.80 5.93 3.88
CA VAL A 82 -3.20 7.30 3.57
C VAL A 82 -4.54 7.62 4.21
N LYS A 83 -4.85 8.90 4.33
CA LYS A 83 -6.03 9.38 5.03
C LYS A 83 -7.28 9.27 4.17
N GLY A 84 -8.29 8.57 4.69
CA GLY A 84 -9.64 8.59 4.14
C GLY A 84 -10.47 9.77 4.65
N ASP A 85 -11.60 10.01 4.00
CA ASP A 85 -12.54 11.07 4.37
C ASP A 85 -13.23 10.80 5.73
N MET A 86 -13.28 9.54 6.17
CA MET A 86 -13.81 9.13 7.48
C MET A 86 -12.72 8.83 8.52
N ASP A 87 -11.45 9.09 8.23
CA ASP A 87 -10.37 8.93 9.21
C ASP A 87 -10.15 10.22 10.02
N ASP A 88 -10.35 10.12 11.33
CA ASP A 88 -10.03 11.22 12.27
C ASP A 88 -8.53 11.36 12.54
N ASN A 89 -7.73 10.36 12.17
CA ASN A 89 -6.29 10.37 12.42
C ASN A 89 -5.58 11.38 11.50
N LYS A 90 -5.10 12.47 12.10
CA LYS A 90 -4.40 13.55 11.40
C LYS A 90 -2.98 13.21 10.98
N ASP A 91 -2.41 12.14 11.53
CA ASP A 91 -1.04 11.72 11.21
C ASP A 91 -0.96 10.96 9.87
N TYR A 92 -2.11 10.53 9.32
CA TYR A 92 -2.14 9.92 8.01
C TYR A 92 -1.96 10.97 6.92
N PRO A 93 -1.01 10.78 5.98
CA PRO A 93 -0.85 11.66 4.85
C PRO A 93 -2.00 11.50 3.85
N GLU A 94 -2.35 12.55 3.12
CA GLU A 94 -3.37 12.51 2.06
C GLU A 94 -2.90 11.70 0.83
N GLU A 95 -1.61 11.82 0.50
CA GLU A 95 -0.93 11.12 -0.60
C GLU A 95 0.39 10.53 -0.07
N LYS A 96 0.79 9.37 -0.58
CA LYS A 96 2.08 8.75 -0.23
C LYS A 96 2.69 8.04 -1.43
N VAL A 97 3.99 8.21 -1.62
CA VAL A 97 4.77 7.46 -2.61
C VAL A 97 5.75 6.54 -1.90
N VAL A 98 5.80 5.29 -2.32
CA VAL A 98 6.75 4.29 -1.81
C VAL A 98 7.43 3.57 -2.97
N THR A 99 8.64 3.08 -2.75
CA THR A 99 9.37 2.28 -3.75
C THR A 99 9.52 0.85 -3.24
N ILE A 100 8.96 -0.11 -3.98
CA ILE A 100 8.89 -1.52 -3.61
C ILE A 100 9.28 -2.35 -4.83
N GLY A 101 10.27 -3.24 -4.71
CA GLY A 101 10.73 -4.08 -5.84
C GLY A 101 11.15 -3.31 -7.10
N GLY A 102 11.53 -2.03 -6.98
CA GLY A 102 11.90 -1.16 -8.11
C GLY A 102 10.74 -0.36 -8.73
N PHE A 103 9.49 -0.56 -8.28
CA PHE A 103 8.34 0.23 -8.72
C PHE A 103 8.08 1.38 -7.76
N LYS A 104 7.86 2.58 -8.28
CA LYS A 104 7.26 3.71 -7.54
C LYS A 104 5.75 3.51 -7.50
N ILE A 105 5.21 3.41 -6.29
CA ILE A 105 3.79 3.18 -6.04
C ILE A 105 3.23 4.40 -5.32
N GLY A 106 2.28 5.08 -5.96
CA GLY A 106 1.50 6.16 -5.38
C GLY A 106 0.24 5.63 -4.71
N LEU A 107 -0.08 6.19 -3.55
CA LEU A 107 -1.24 5.84 -2.74
C LEU A 107 -2.01 7.13 -2.43
N CYS A 108 -3.31 7.10 -2.65
CA CYS A 108 -4.24 8.18 -2.33
C CYS A 108 -5.60 7.57 -2.00
N HIS A 109 -6.40 8.20 -1.14
CA HIS A 109 -7.74 7.69 -0.88
C HIS A 109 -8.65 7.80 -2.12
N GLY A 110 -8.60 8.93 -2.83
CA GLY A 110 -9.38 9.16 -4.04
C GLY A 110 -10.65 9.99 -3.84
N HIS A 111 -10.98 10.36 -2.60
CA HIS A 111 -12.08 11.32 -2.34
C HIS A 111 -11.71 12.74 -2.84
N GLN A 112 -10.42 13.00 -2.99
CA GLN A 112 -9.85 14.25 -3.49
C GLN A 112 -9.96 14.39 -5.02
N LEU A 113 -10.26 13.30 -5.74
CA LEU A 113 -10.29 13.29 -7.20
C LEU A 113 -11.65 13.75 -7.73
N VAL A 114 -11.62 14.72 -8.66
CA VAL A 114 -12.80 15.26 -9.33
C VAL A 114 -12.53 15.31 -10.84
N PRO A 115 -13.35 14.66 -11.69
CA PRO A 115 -14.41 13.73 -11.33
C PRO A 115 -13.84 12.46 -10.68
N SER A 116 -14.56 11.90 -9.70
CA SER A 116 -14.09 10.72 -8.96
C SER A 116 -13.97 9.51 -9.89
N ALA A 117 -12.90 8.72 -9.72
CA ALA A 117 -12.60 7.52 -10.49
C ALA A 117 -12.52 7.70 -12.01
N HIS A 118 -12.45 8.94 -12.50
CA HIS A 118 -12.29 9.20 -13.93
C HIS A 118 -10.85 8.94 -14.36
N VAL A 119 -10.67 8.22 -15.46
CA VAL A 119 -9.35 7.80 -15.97
C VAL A 119 -8.40 8.98 -16.11
N GLU A 120 -8.87 10.10 -16.64
CA GLU A 120 -8.04 11.32 -16.79
C GLU A 120 -7.57 11.89 -15.44
N SER A 121 -8.43 11.94 -14.43
CA SER A 121 -8.07 12.42 -13.09
C SER A 121 -7.05 11.49 -12.43
N LEU A 122 -7.21 10.18 -12.60
CA LEU A 122 -6.27 9.17 -12.11
C LEU A 122 -4.91 9.30 -12.83
N LEU A 123 -4.89 9.42 -14.16
CA LEU A 123 -3.66 9.59 -14.93
C LEU A 123 -2.95 10.91 -14.60
N ASN A 124 -3.70 11.99 -14.35
CA ASN A 124 -3.12 13.26 -13.92
C ASN A 124 -2.47 13.15 -12.55
N LEU A 125 -3.11 12.47 -11.60
CA LEU A 125 -2.52 12.20 -10.29
C LEU A 125 -1.28 11.31 -10.40
N GLN A 126 -1.34 10.25 -11.22
CA GLN A 126 -0.20 9.36 -11.46
C GLN A 126 1.03 10.14 -11.97
N ARG A 127 0.83 11.03 -12.96
CA ARG A 127 1.90 11.88 -13.50
C ARG A 127 2.39 12.90 -12.48
N LYS A 128 1.47 13.55 -11.75
CA LYS A 128 1.80 14.51 -10.68
C LYS A 128 2.72 13.87 -9.63
N LEU A 129 2.46 12.60 -9.28
CA LEU A 129 3.24 11.87 -8.30
C LEU A 129 4.49 11.19 -8.89
N ASP A 130 4.64 11.16 -10.21
CA ASP A 130 5.72 10.47 -10.92
C ASP A 130 5.84 8.99 -10.48
N VAL A 131 4.74 8.25 -10.59
CA VAL A 131 4.65 6.84 -10.13
C VAL A 131 4.31 5.86 -11.25
N ASP A 132 4.88 4.66 -11.15
CA ASP A 132 4.63 3.56 -12.08
C ASP A 132 3.23 2.96 -11.84
N ILE A 133 2.84 2.86 -10.57
CA ILE A 133 1.56 2.28 -10.13
C ILE A 133 0.84 3.30 -9.26
N LEU A 134 -0.42 3.62 -9.56
CA LEU A 134 -1.28 4.43 -8.70
C LEU A 134 -2.36 3.54 -8.07
N ILE A 135 -2.54 3.66 -6.75
CA ILE A 135 -3.55 2.96 -5.99
C ILE A 135 -4.50 3.98 -5.36
N THR A 136 -5.79 3.83 -5.66
CA THR A 136 -6.88 4.65 -5.10
C THR A 136 -8.02 3.80 -4.56
N GLY A 137 -8.76 4.31 -3.59
CA GLY A 137 -9.97 3.70 -3.03
C GLY A 137 -11.20 4.57 -3.28
N ASN A 138 -12.00 4.80 -2.23
CA ASN A 138 -13.19 5.65 -2.15
C ASN A 138 -14.42 5.11 -2.91
N THR A 139 -14.24 4.47 -4.06
CA THR A 139 -15.34 3.99 -4.91
C THR A 139 -16.05 2.75 -4.35
N HIS A 140 -15.39 2.02 -3.42
CA HIS A 140 -15.79 0.68 -2.99
C HIS A 140 -15.92 -0.34 -4.15
N GLN A 141 -15.36 -0.02 -5.32
CA GLN A 141 -15.33 -0.89 -6.49
C GLN A 141 -13.89 -1.34 -6.74
N ARG A 142 -13.70 -2.64 -6.96
CA ARG A 142 -12.40 -3.18 -7.35
C ARG A 142 -12.25 -3.07 -8.86
N ASP A 143 -11.21 -2.36 -9.30
CA ASP A 143 -10.90 -2.18 -10.70
C ASP A 143 -9.37 -2.23 -10.91
N ILE A 144 -8.95 -2.65 -12.10
CA ILE A 144 -7.55 -2.72 -12.52
C ILE A 144 -7.47 -2.16 -13.93
N TYR A 145 -6.79 -1.03 -14.08
CA TYR A 145 -6.56 -0.40 -15.37
C TYR A 145 -5.07 -0.43 -15.69
N ALA A 146 -4.71 -0.96 -16.86
CA ALA A 146 -3.38 -0.91 -17.40
C ALA A 146 -3.38 0.02 -18.62
N ASN A 147 -2.48 1.01 -18.62
CA ASN A 147 -2.29 1.89 -19.76
C ASN A 147 -0.96 1.53 -20.43
N ASP A 148 -1.01 0.81 -21.55
CA ASP A 148 0.19 0.39 -22.31
C ASP A 148 0.91 1.56 -23.01
N LYS A 149 0.42 2.78 -22.85
CA LYS A 149 1.07 3.96 -23.40
C LYS A 149 2.31 4.29 -22.58
N LYS A 150 3.47 3.77 -23.01
CA LYS A 150 4.75 4.47 -22.92
C LYS A 150 4.50 5.92 -23.33
N ILE A 151 4.46 6.84 -22.37
CA ILE A 151 4.57 8.25 -22.70
C ILE A 151 6.09 8.48 -22.78
N PRO A 152 6.63 8.73 -23.99
CA PRO A 152 8.05 8.97 -24.16
C PRO A 152 8.44 10.29 -23.48
N ASP A 153 9.68 10.29 -22.98
CA ASP A 153 10.48 11.34 -22.32
C ASP A 153 9.88 12.76 -22.22
#